data_AF-A0A521AF23-F1
#
_entry.id   AF-A0A521AF23-F1
#
_cell.length_a   1.000
_cell.length_b   1.000
_cell.length_c   1.000
_cell.angle_alpha   90.00
_cell.angle_beta   90.00
_cell.angle_gamma   90.00
#
_symmetry.space_group_name_H-M   'P 1'
#
loop_
_entity.id
_entity.type
_entity.pdbx_description
1 polymer ?
#
loop_
_entity_poly.entity_id
_entity_poly.type
_entity_poly.pdbx_seq_one_letter_code
_entity_poly.pdbx_strand_id
1 'polypeptide(L)'
;MRKYLIALLLISAPSLAVESPLLSAPSADTSTWAQKLKEFKRPELPKVKEYPKPFHYENQYSYKMNDVCSACHTFAAHKKDRKYSPFYNAHSTFMSCNTCHFVKEGLNYSWAEIDKGNVKLLKSGDFYGLKYIKVGNRIMLSGEESSAKIVPVYEGKPVELPLKGNEELLKDVNSVAKMHNALTDNPLKCEDCHKENGVLNFRELGFSEERIKDLEHNEVVKGLKEYKTIHFPKFIW
;
A
#
# COMPACT_ATOMS: atom_id res chain seq x y z
N MET A 1 57.39 21.95 2.36
CA MET A 1 56.29 21.53 1.46
C MET A 1 55.67 20.24 2.00
N ARG A 2 54.60 20.34 2.79
CA ARG A 2 53.95 19.17 3.42
C ARG A 2 52.69 18.84 2.62
N LYS A 3 52.73 17.73 1.89
CA LYS A 3 51.60 17.23 1.08
C LYS A 3 50.51 16.74 2.03
N TYR A 4 49.35 17.38 2.02
CA TYR A 4 48.16 16.87 2.70
C TYR A 4 47.47 15.85 1.79
N LEU A 5 47.50 14.58 2.20
CA LEU A 5 46.62 13.54 1.68
C LEU A 5 45.20 13.83 2.18
N ILE A 6 44.33 14.27 1.29
CA ILE A 6 42.88 14.32 1.56
C ILE A 6 42.39 12.88 1.40
N ALA A 7 42.18 12.19 2.51
CA ALA A 7 41.42 10.95 2.54
C ALA A 7 39.95 11.31 2.26
N LEU A 8 39.44 10.92 1.09
CA LEU A 8 37.99 10.90 0.87
C LEU A 8 37.39 9.82 1.79
N LEU A 9 36.82 10.26 2.90
CA LEU A 9 35.85 9.47 3.66
C LEU A 9 34.64 9.25 2.75
N LEU A 10 34.56 8.06 2.15
CA LEU A 10 33.32 7.52 1.62
C LEU A 10 32.35 7.37 2.79
N ILE A 11 31.55 8.41 3.03
CA ILE A 11 30.40 8.33 3.93
C ILE A 11 29.41 7.41 3.24
N SER A 12 29.41 6.13 3.62
CA SER A 12 28.31 5.22 3.32
C SER A 12 27.05 5.85 3.90
N ALA A 13 26.11 6.26 3.03
CA ALA A 13 24.81 6.72 3.47
C ALA A 13 24.22 5.64 4.41
N PRO A 14 23.80 5.99 5.64
CA PRO A 14 23.18 5.02 6.52
C PRO A 14 21.97 4.43 5.80
N SER A 15 21.89 3.11 5.75
CA SER A 15 20.78 2.39 5.13
C SER A 15 19.46 2.89 5.74
N LEU A 16 18.55 3.39 4.90
CA LEU A 16 17.22 3.89 5.28
C LEU A 16 16.39 2.89 6.11
N ALA A 17 16.78 1.62 6.16
CA ALA A 17 16.18 0.56 6.97
C ALA A 17 16.22 0.83 8.49
N VAL A 18 17.17 1.61 9.02
CA VAL A 18 17.33 1.76 10.49
C VAL A 18 16.27 2.66 11.14
N GLU A 19 15.48 3.41 10.35
CA GLU A 19 14.55 4.42 10.89
C GLU A 19 13.07 4.24 10.52
N SER A 20 12.70 3.16 9.82
CA SER A 20 11.30 2.96 9.44
C SER A 20 10.43 2.65 10.68
N PRO A 21 9.27 3.29 10.84
CA PRO A 21 8.31 2.94 11.90
C PRO A 21 7.90 1.47 11.90
N LEU A 22 7.97 0.78 10.75
CA LEU A 22 7.70 -0.67 10.63
C LEU A 22 8.72 -1.55 11.35
N LEU A 23 9.93 -1.06 11.59
CA LEU A 23 11.00 -1.81 12.25
C LEU A 23 11.20 -1.38 13.72
N SER A 24 10.28 -0.55 14.24
CA SER A 24 10.33 -0.03 15.60
C SER A 24 9.79 -1.00 16.66
N ALA A 25 8.95 -1.95 16.27
CA ALA A 25 8.38 -2.94 17.19
C ALA A 25 9.45 -3.96 17.64
N PRO A 26 9.28 -4.59 18.83
CA PRO A 26 10.16 -5.67 19.25
C PRO A 26 9.98 -6.91 18.36
N SER A 27 11.06 -7.67 18.16
CA SER A 27 11.03 -8.97 17.49
C SER A 27 10.57 -10.05 18.48
N ALA A 28 9.27 -10.11 18.75
CA ALA A 28 8.63 -11.21 19.47
C ALA A 28 8.37 -12.40 18.51
N ASP A 29 8.23 -13.61 19.08
CA ASP A 29 7.88 -14.85 18.38
C ASP A 29 8.79 -15.24 17.21
N THR A 30 10.09 -14.94 17.32
CA THR A 30 11.08 -15.19 16.25
C THR A 30 11.19 -16.65 15.85
N SER A 31 11.00 -17.60 16.77
CA SER A 31 10.97 -19.03 16.44
C SER A 31 9.79 -19.38 15.52
N THR A 32 8.60 -18.85 15.81
CA THR A 32 7.40 -19.00 14.98
C THR A 32 7.61 -18.37 13.60
N TRP A 33 8.19 -17.16 13.55
CA TRP A 33 8.49 -16.49 12.28
C TRP A 33 9.54 -17.24 11.45
N ALA A 34 10.56 -17.82 12.09
CA ALA A 34 11.55 -18.65 11.42
C ALA A 34 10.91 -19.88 10.77
N GLN A 35 9.95 -20.53 11.45
CA GLN A 35 9.21 -21.64 10.88
C GLN A 35 8.33 -21.18 9.71
N LYS A 36 7.55 -20.11 9.89
CA LYS A 36 6.71 -19.54 8.81
C LYS A 36 7.52 -19.22 7.57
N LEU A 37 8.71 -18.62 7.71
CA LEU A 37 9.59 -18.29 6.58
C LEU A 37 10.10 -19.54 5.85
N LYS A 38 10.41 -20.63 6.57
CA LYS A 38 10.82 -21.90 5.95
C LYS A 38 9.69 -22.54 5.15
N GLU A 39 8.46 -22.45 5.65
CA GLU A 39 7.27 -23.03 5.01
C GLU A 39 6.68 -22.12 3.92
N PHE A 40 7.02 -20.83 3.95
CA PHE A 40 6.47 -19.84 3.04
C PHE A 40 6.89 -20.13 1.59
N LYS A 41 5.88 -20.36 0.75
CA LYS A 41 6.05 -20.45 -0.70
C LYS A 41 5.58 -19.14 -1.31
N ARG A 42 6.51 -18.42 -1.93
CA ARG A 42 6.20 -17.17 -2.61
C ARG A 42 5.14 -17.43 -3.69
N PRO A 43 4.06 -16.64 -3.75
CA PRO A 43 3.07 -16.80 -4.80
C PRO A 43 3.72 -16.63 -6.17
N GLU A 44 3.47 -17.56 -7.09
CA GLU A 44 3.83 -17.36 -8.49
C GLU A 44 2.90 -16.31 -9.08
N LEU A 45 3.46 -15.19 -9.52
CA LEU A 45 2.70 -14.20 -10.26
C LEU A 45 2.28 -14.82 -11.61
N PRO A 46 1.01 -14.68 -12.01
CA PRO A 46 0.56 -15.19 -13.30
C PRO A 46 1.42 -14.57 -14.40
N LYS A 47 2.07 -15.42 -15.20
CA LYS A 47 2.80 -14.96 -16.39
C LYS A 47 1.77 -14.37 -17.34
N VAL A 48 1.99 -13.14 -17.78
CA VAL A 48 1.17 -12.44 -18.77
C VAL A 48 1.24 -13.23 -20.08
N LYS A 49 0.37 -14.22 -20.25
CA LYS A 49 0.16 -14.88 -21.54
C LYS A 49 -1.30 -14.84 -21.95
N GLU A 50 -2.24 -15.01 -21.02
CA GLU A 50 -3.67 -15.13 -21.36
C GLU A 50 -4.55 -14.70 -20.18
N TYR A 51 -4.33 -13.52 -19.58
CA TYR A 51 -5.39 -13.00 -18.72
C TYR A 51 -6.58 -12.71 -19.65
N PRO A 52 -7.76 -13.33 -19.44
CA PRO A 52 -8.94 -13.01 -20.25
C PRO A 52 -9.09 -11.49 -20.26
N LYS A 53 -9.12 -10.90 -21.46
CA LYS A 53 -9.23 -9.46 -21.64
C LYS A 53 -10.34 -8.96 -20.70
N PRO A 54 -10.05 -8.12 -19.70
CA PRO A 54 -11.09 -7.60 -18.83
C PRO A 54 -12.19 -6.99 -19.69
N PHE A 55 -13.43 -7.21 -19.30
CA PHE A 55 -14.62 -6.79 -20.05
C PHE A 55 -14.70 -5.26 -20.23
N HIS A 56 -13.81 -4.50 -19.58
CA HIS A 56 -13.79 -3.04 -19.59
C HIS A 56 -12.48 -2.42 -20.13
N TYR A 57 -11.36 -3.15 -20.22
CA TYR A 57 -10.08 -2.68 -20.80
C TYR A 57 -9.08 -3.85 -20.94
N GLU A 58 -8.05 -3.75 -21.79
CA GLU A 58 -6.93 -4.70 -21.73
C GLU A 58 -6.26 -4.59 -20.36
N ASN A 59 -5.95 -5.73 -19.72
CA ASN A 59 -5.23 -5.75 -18.44
C ASN A 59 -3.77 -5.31 -18.68
N GLN A 60 -3.55 -4.01 -18.80
CA GLN A 60 -2.23 -3.40 -18.91
C GLN A 60 -1.64 -3.12 -17.52
N TYR A 61 -2.34 -3.51 -16.44
CA TYR A 61 -1.86 -3.35 -15.07
C TYR A 61 -0.57 -4.14 -14.83
N SER A 62 0.54 -3.41 -14.85
CA SER A 62 1.81 -3.88 -14.31
C SER A 62 1.78 -3.68 -12.79
N TYR A 63 1.57 -4.77 -12.06
CA TYR A 63 1.68 -4.78 -10.60
C TYR A 63 3.13 -4.52 -10.19
N LYS A 64 3.43 -3.28 -9.81
CA LYS A 64 4.78 -2.87 -9.39
C LYS A 64 5.08 -3.39 -7.99
N MET A 65 5.83 -4.48 -7.90
CA MET A 65 6.32 -5.05 -6.63
C MET A 65 7.45 -4.18 -6.07
N ASN A 66 7.12 -2.99 -5.58
CA ASN A 66 8.08 -1.95 -5.19
C ASN A 66 8.26 -1.80 -3.68
N ASP A 67 7.47 -2.50 -2.87
CA ASP A 67 7.54 -2.52 -1.41
C ASP A 67 7.77 -3.94 -0.86
N VAL A 68 8.28 -4.02 0.37
CA VAL A 68 8.62 -5.31 1.01
C VAL A 68 7.40 -6.18 1.28
N CYS A 69 6.23 -5.59 1.52
CA CYS A 69 5.00 -6.32 1.83
C CYS A 69 4.49 -7.05 0.59
N SER A 70 4.38 -6.34 -0.54
CA SER A 70 3.96 -6.90 -1.81
C SER A 70 4.94 -7.98 -2.28
N ALA A 71 6.24 -7.84 -2.01
CA ALA A 71 7.25 -8.85 -2.32
C ALA A 71 6.89 -10.26 -1.81
N CYS A 72 6.26 -10.41 -0.64
CA CYS A 72 5.80 -11.70 -0.11
C CYS A 72 4.30 -11.91 -0.33
N HIS A 73 3.47 -10.91 -0.06
CA HIS A 73 2.01 -11.09 -0.02
C HIS A 73 1.31 -10.87 -1.36
N THR A 74 1.98 -10.27 -2.35
CA THR A 74 1.40 -9.76 -3.61
C THR A 74 0.28 -8.74 -3.38
N PHE A 75 -0.26 -8.17 -4.44
CA PHE A 75 -1.42 -7.28 -4.38
C PHE A 75 -2.74 -8.01 -4.08
N ALA A 76 -2.78 -9.33 -4.23
CA ALA A 76 -3.93 -10.17 -3.94
C ALA A 76 -3.79 -10.92 -2.60
N ALA A 77 -3.33 -10.22 -1.56
CA ALA A 77 -3.06 -10.78 -0.24
C ALA A 77 -4.33 -11.25 0.49
N HIS A 78 -5.46 -10.60 0.23
CA HIS A 78 -6.74 -10.95 0.85
C HIS A 78 -7.41 -12.07 0.05
N LYS A 79 -7.53 -13.27 0.64
CA LYS A 79 -8.15 -14.45 0.00
C LYS A 79 -9.19 -15.17 0.86
N LYS A 80 -9.17 -14.95 2.19
CA LYS A 80 -10.00 -15.68 3.14
C LYS A 80 -11.45 -15.20 3.13
N ASP A 81 -11.65 -13.89 3.09
CA ASP A 81 -12.97 -13.28 3.10
C ASP A 81 -13.40 -12.94 1.67
N ARG A 82 -14.20 -13.83 1.06
CA ARG A 82 -14.66 -13.64 -0.33
C ARG A 82 -15.57 -12.43 -0.51
N LYS A 83 -16.20 -11.92 0.55
CA LYS A 83 -17.11 -10.78 0.48
C LYS A 83 -16.33 -9.48 0.33
N TYR A 84 -15.25 -9.31 1.10
CA TYR A 84 -14.49 -8.06 1.11
C TYR A 84 -13.15 -8.13 0.36
N SER A 85 -12.60 -9.32 0.09
CA SER A 85 -11.30 -9.45 -0.59
C SER A 85 -11.18 -8.72 -1.92
N PRO A 86 -12.21 -8.65 -2.81
CA PRO A 86 -12.11 -7.89 -4.05
C PRO A 86 -11.77 -6.42 -3.81
N PHE A 87 -12.42 -5.83 -2.80
CA PHE A 87 -12.26 -4.43 -2.46
C PHE A 87 -10.93 -4.17 -1.78
N TYR A 88 -10.55 -4.99 -0.79
CA TYR A 88 -9.27 -4.81 -0.11
C TYR A 88 -8.08 -4.99 -1.07
N ASN A 89 -8.15 -5.97 -1.98
CA ASN A 89 -7.12 -6.14 -3.01
C ASN A 89 -7.10 -4.97 -4.00
N ALA A 90 -8.26 -4.41 -4.38
CA ALA A 90 -8.30 -3.22 -5.25
C ALA A 90 -7.62 -2.00 -4.59
N HIS A 91 -7.82 -1.76 -3.30
CA HIS A 91 -7.16 -0.65 -2.58
C HIS A 91 -5.63 -0.77 -2.60
N SER A 92 -5.08 -1.98 -2.61
CA SER A 92 -3.62 -2.19 -2.67
C SER A 92 -2.95 -1.62 -3.93
N THR A 93 -3.74 -1.28 -4.97
CA THR A 93 -3.23 -0.68 -6.21
C THR A 93 -2.85 0.79 -6.05
N PHE A 94 -3.52 1.54 -5.17
CA PHE A 94 -3.29 2.98 -4.93
C PHE A 94 -3.10 3.32 -3.44
N MET A 95 -3.04 2.32 -2.56
CA MET A 95 -2.77 2.48 -1.13
C MET A 95 -1.69 1.49 -0.69
N SER A 96 -0.87 1.92 0.27
CA SER A 96 0.02 1.01 1.00
C SER A 96 -0.78 0.01 1.82
N CYS A 97 -0.26 -1.21 1.95
CA CYS A 97 -0.79 -2.19 2.92
C CYS A 97 -0.82 -1.60 4.34
N ASN A 98 0.17 -0.75 4.66
CA ASN A 98 0.32 -0.16 5.98
C ASN A 98 -0.78 0.86 6.28
N THR A 99 -1.49 1.38 5.27
CA THR A 99 -2.62 2.29 5.48
C THR A 99 -3.70 1.65 6.33
N CYS A 100 -4.00 0.37 6.11
CA CYS A 100 -4.99 -0.37 6.91
C CYS A 100 -4.37 -1.14 8.08
N HIS A 101 -3.12 -1.59 7.94
CA HIS A 101 -2.48 -2.51 8.88
C HIS A 101 -1.59 -1.85 9.93
N PHE A 102 -1.07 -0.63 9.70
CA PHE A 102 -0.32 0.12 10.71
C PHE A 102 -1.26 1.15 11.33
N VAL A 103 -1.91 0.78 12.43
CA VAL A 103 -2.89 1.63 13.12
C VAL A 103 -2.31 2.08 14.45
N LYS A 104 -2.05 3.38 14.56
CA LYS A 104 -1.53 4.06 15.75
C LYS A 104 -2.14 5.45 15.88
N GLU A 105 -2.15 5.98 17.10
CA GLU A 105 -2.48 7.39 17.31
C GLU A 105 -1.43 8.31 16.68
N GLY A 106 -1.85 9.51 16.26
CA GLY A 106 -0.95 10.50 15.65
C GLY A 106 -0.53 10.21 14.20
N LEU A 107 -1.21 9.27 13.53
CA LEU A 107 -1.04 9.04 12.10
C LEU A 107 -1.71 10.14 11.29
N ASN A 108 -0.99 10.61 10.27
CA ASN A 108 -1.56 11.32 9.13
C ASN A 108 -1.35 10.50 7.87
N TYR A 109 -1.98 10.90 6.76
CA TYR A 109 -1.88 10.18 5.49
C TYR A 109 -1.45 11.13 4.38
N SER A 110 -0.63 10.62 3.47
CA SER A 110 -0.12 11.41 2.35
C SER A 110 0.08 10.54 1.12
N TRP A 111 0.11 11.16 -0.04
CA TRP A 111 0.52 10.48 -1.27
C TRP A 111 2.04 10.31 -1.26
N ALA A 112 2.52 9.17 -1.73
CA ALA A 112 3.94 8.90 -1.87
C ALA A 112 4.25 8.07 -3.11
N GLU A 113 5.42 8.29 -3.67
CA GLU A 113 6.00 7.45 -4.70
C GLU A 113 7.19 6.67 -4.15
N ILE A 114 7.31 5.43 -4.59
CA ILE A 114 8.51 4.63 -4.38
C ILE A 114 9.33 4.68 -5.66
N ASP A 115 10.43 5.44 -5.63
CA ASP A 115 11.39 5.53 -6.74
C ASP A 115 12.79 5.14 -6.29
N LYS A 116 13.43 4.22 -7.04
CA LYS A 116 14.82 3.79 -6.86
C LYS A 116 15.22 3.44 -5.41
N GLY A 117 14.30 2.89 -4.62
CA GLY A 117 14.58 2.50 -3.22
C GLY A 117 14.32 3.62 -2.20
N ASN A 118 13.67 4.71 -2.60
CA ASN A 118 13.29 5.81 -1.72
C ASN A 118 11.78 6.01 -1.73
N VAL A 119 11.22 6.37 -0.57
CA VAL A 119 9.83 6.79 -0.44
C VAL A 119 9.78 8.31 -0.43
N LYS A 120 9.14 8.90 -1.44
CA LYS A 120 9.01 10.36 -1.58
C LYS A 120 7.57 10.76 -1.31
N LEU A 121 7.34 11.48 -0.21
CA LEU A 121 6.05 12.11 0.07
C LEU A 121 5.76 13.21 -0.96
N LEU A 122 4.50 13.31 -1.36
CA LEU A 122 4.01 14.21 -2.39
C LEU A 122 2.98 15.16 -1.79
N LYS A 123 3.13 16.46 -2.08
CA LYS A 123 2.22 17.50 -1.58
C LYS A 123 1.09 17.82 -2.54
N SER A 124 1.29 17.60 -3.83
CA SER A 124 0.32 17.88 -4.89
C SER A 124 0.65 17.09 -6.15
N GLY A 125 -0.36 16.82 -6.96
CA GLY A 125 -0.26 16.09 -8.23
C GLY A 125 -1.64 15.64 -8.70
N ASP A 126 -1.72 15.05 -9.90
CA ASP A 126 -2.92 14.35 -10.36
C ASP A 126 -2.80 12.87 -9.99
N PHE A 127 -3.17 12.56 -8.74
CA PHE A 127 -3.12 11.21 -8.20
C PHE A 127 -4.41 10.45 -8.48
N TYR A 128 -4.38 9.15 -8.22
CA TYR A 128 -5.49 8.27 -8.53
C TYR A 128 -6.80 8.74 -7.87
N GLY A 129 -7.80 9.05 -8.72
CA GLY A 129 -9.18 9.25 -8.29
C GLY A 129 -9.48 10.55 -7.56
N LEU A 130 -8.57 11.54 -7.59
CA LEU A 130 -8.77 12.82 -6.90
C LEU A 130 -10.01 13.57 -7.39
N LYS A 131 -10.34 13.47 -8.68
CA LYS A 131 -11.52 14.11 -9.28
C LYS A 131 -12.07 13.29 -10.44
N TYR A 132 -13.30 13.60 -10.83
CA TYR A 132 -13.83 13.16 -12.11
C TYR A 132 -13.28 14.04 -13.24
N ILE A 133 -12.92 13.40 -14.35
CA ILE A 133 -12.50 14.06 -15.58
C ILE A 133 -13.35 13.57 -16.75
N LYS A 134 -13.57 14.47 -17.72
CA LYS A 134 -14.30 14.14 -18.94
C LYS A 134 -13.32 13.88 -20.08
N VAL A 135 -13.36 12.68 -20.64
CA VAL A 135 -12.56 12.28 -21.80
C VAL A 135 -13.52 11.90 -22.93
N GLY A 136 -13.69 12.82 -23.88
CA GLY A 136 -14.74 12.71 -24.91
C GLY A 136 -16.13 12.66 -24.28
N ASN A 137 -16.84 11.54 -24.49
CA ASN A 137 -18.18 11.32 -23.95
C ASN A 137 -18.18 10.47 -22.66
N ARG A 138 -17.02 10.19 -22.07
CA ARG A 138 -16.89 9.37 -20.86
C ARG A 138 -16.47 10.23 -19.67
N ILE A 139 -16.99 9.87 -18.49
CA ILE A 139 -16.48 10.35 -17.21
C ILE A 139 -15.55 9.28 -16.65
N MET A 140 -14.36 9.69 -16.24
CA MET A 140 -13.31 8.83 -15.73
C MET A 140 -12.75 9.42 -14.43
N LEU A 141 -12.00 8.60 -13.69
CA LEU A 141 -11.20 9.06 -12.56
C LEU A 141 -9.89 9.69 -13.08
N SER A 142 -9.44 10.76 -12.44
CA SER A 142 -8.15 11.38 -12.75
C SER A 142 -6.97 10.52 -12.24
N GLY A 143 -5.76 10.81 -12.74
CA GLY A 143 -4.53 10.18 -12.24
C GLY A 143 -4.46 8.66 -12.36
N GLU A 144 -5.17 8.04 -13.31
CA GLU A 144 -5.19 6.57 -13.51
C GLU A 144 -3.78 5.99 -13.73
N GLU A 145 -2.90 6.74 -14.40
CA GLU A 145 -1.51 6.38 -14.66
C GLU A 145 -0.55 6.72 -13.51
N SER A 146 -1.05 7.33 -12.44
CA SER A 146 -0.22 7.72 -11.30
C SER A 146 0.31 6.48 -10.56
N SER A 147 1.60 6.47 -10.27
CA SER A 147 2.20 5.45 -9.38
C SER A 147 2.18 5.83 -7.90
N ALA A 148 1.61 6.98 -7.56
CA ALA A 148 1.51 7.42 -6.17
C ALA A 148 0.54 6.53 -5.39
N LYS A 149 0.91 6.21 -4.15
CA LYS A 149 0.07 5.48 -3.20
C LYS A 149 -0.20 6.33 -1.97
N ILE A 150 -1.38 6.18 -1.38
CA ILE A 150 -1.65 6.71 -0.03
C ILE A 150 -0.85 5.87 0.97
N VAL A 151 0.00 6.52 1.76
CA VAL A 151 0.82 5.90 2.82
C VAL A 151 0.49 6.54 4.18
N PRO A 152 0.60 5.81 5.30
CA PRO A 152 0.63 6.43 6.62
C PRO A 152 1.92 7.21 6.80
N VAL A 153 1.85 8.30 7.56
CA VAL A 153 2.98 9.09 8.02
C VAL A 153 2.91 9.16 9.53
N TYR A 154 3.95 8.65 10.19
CA TYR A 154 4.08 8.63 11.63
C TYR A 154 5.30 9.46 12.04
N GLU A 155 5.11 10.46 12.91
CA GLU A 155 6.18 11.38 13.35
C GLU A 155 6.98 11.99 12.18
N GLY A 156 6.28 12.33 11.09
CA GLY A 156 6.86 12.92 9.89
C GLY A 156 7.58 11.93 8.96
N LYS A 157 7.63 10.63 9.30
CA LYS A 157 8.25 9.60 8.48
C LYS A 157 7.19 8.73 7.78
N PRO A 158 7.35 8.42 6.47
CA PRO A 158 6.46 7.49 5.80
C PRO A 158 6.58 6.09 6.43
N VAL A 159 5.44 5.46 6.70
CA VAL A 159 5.36 4.07 7.13
C VAL A 159 5.32 3.19 5.88
N GLU A 160 6.46 3.12 5.20
CA GLU A 160 6.61 2.34 3.97
C GLU A 160 8.07 1.88 3.83
N LEU A 161 8.26 0.67 3.34
CA LEU A 161 9.60 0.09 3.13
C LEU A 161 9.74 -0.32 1.66
N PRO A 162 10.57 0.39 0.89
CA PRO A 162 10.77 0.08 -0.52
C PRO A 162 11.54 -1.24 -0.66
N LEU A 163 11.18 -2.08 -1.61
CA LEU A 163 11.84 -3.38 -1.83
C LEU A 163 13.31 -3.22 -2.22
N LYS A 164 13.58 -2.30 -3.14
CA LYS A 164 14.94 -2.04 -3.63
C LYS A 164 15.83 -1.52 -2.51
N GLY A 165 16.90 -2.25 -2.20
CA GLY A 165 17.82 -1.94 -1.10
C GLY A 165 17.42 -2.52 0.25
N ASN A 166 16.27 -3.20 0.34
CA ASN A 166 15.77 -3.83 1.57
C ASN A 166 15.45 -5.32 1.37
N GLU A 167 15.96 -5.95 0.30
CA GLU A 167 15.66 -7.34 -0.05
C GLU A 167 16.09 -8.33 1.04
N GLU A 168 17.17 -8.03 1.76
CA GLU A 168 17.66 -8.88 2.84
C GLU A 168 16.73 -8.89 4.06
N LEU A 169 15.89 -7.86 4.25
CA LEU A 169 14.87 -7.86 5.31
C LEU A 169 13.87 -9.02 5.14
N LEU A 170 13.66 -9.50 3.91
CA LEU A 170 12.75 -10.61 3.62
C LEU A 170 13.27 -11.96 4.12
N LYS A 171 14.57 -12.06 4.40
CA LYS A 171 15.23 -13.28 4.88
C LYS A 171 15.58 -13.21 6.37
N ASP A 172 15.72 -12.00 6.91
CA ASP A 172 15.98 -11.81 8.33
C ASP A 172 14.72 -12.01 9.17
N VAL A 173 14.71 -13.10 9.94
CA VAL A 173 13.63 -13.48 10.86
C VAL A 173 13.30 -12.33 11.82
N ASN A 174 14.31 -11.61 12.31
CA ASN A 174 14.08 -10.53 13.26
C ASN A 174 13.33 -9.38 12.59
N SER A 175 13.79 -8.91 11.43
CA SER A 175 13.12 -7.86 10.66
C SER A 175 11.69 -8.25 10.27
N VAL A 176 11.47 -9.48 9.80
CA VAL A 176 10.13 -9.99 9.49
C VAL A 176 9.23 -9.98 10.72
N ALA A 177 9.72 -10.43 11.86
CA ALA A 177 8.99 -10.40 13.12
C ALA A 177 8.62 -8.96 13.53
N LYS A 178 9.59 -8.03 13.49
CA LYS A 178 9.35 -6.62 13.81
C LYS A 178 8.29 -5.99 12.91
N MET A 179 8.39 -6.20 11.59
CA MET A 179 7.42 -5.68 10.63
C MET A 179 6.01 -6.15 10.96
N HIS A 180 5.81 -7.44 11.19
CA HIS A 180 4.47 -7.97 11.50
C HIS A 180 3.97 -7.54 12.88
N ASN A 181 4.83 -7.49 13.90
CA ASN A 181 4.46 -7.07 15.24
C ASN A 181 4.15 -5.55 15.32
N ALA A 182 4.62 -4.77 14.35
CA ALA A 182 4.25 -3.37 14.22
C ALA A 182 2.83 -3.17 13.64
N LEU A 183 2.25 -4.21 13.05
CA LEU A 183 0.91 -4.19 12.46
C LEU A 183 -0.15 -4.63 13.47
N THR A 184 -1.36 -4.11 13.30
CA THR A 184 -2.52 -4.50 14.10
C THR A 184 -3.18 -5.78 13.57
N ASP A 185 -3.67 -6.61 14.49
CA ASP A 185 -4.59 -7.73 14.17
C ASP A 185 -6.01 -7.25 13.84
N ASN A 186 -6.33 -5.98 14.13
CA ASN A 186 -7.60 -5.33 13.85
C ASN A 186 -7.38 -4.22 12.81
N PRO A 187 -7.17 -4.56 11.52
CA PRO A 187 -6.97 -3.57 10.48
C PRO A 187 -8.22 -2.71 10.26
N LEU A 188 -8.02 -1.53 9.70
CA LEU A 188 -9.10 -0.62 9.35
C LEU A 188 -10.10 -1.28 8.41
N LYS A 189 -11.38 -1.03 8.69
CA LYS A 189 -12.54 -1.48 7.92
C LYS A 189 -13.06 -0.37 7.04
N CYS A 190 -14.02 -0.70 6.19
CA CYS A 190 -14.61 0.23 5.23
C CYS A 190 -15.05 1.54 5.88
N GLU A 191 -15.77 1.47 7.01
CA GLU A 191 -16.32 2.64 7.70
C GLU A 191 -15.31 3.41 8.54
N ASP A 192 -14.10 2.90 8.71
CA ASP A 192 -13.06 3.68 9.39
C ASP A 192 -12.56 4.80 8.47
N CYS A 193 -12.56 4.56 7.16
CA CYS A 193 -12.17 5.54 6.13
C CYS A 193 -13.37 6.20 5.43
N HIS A 194 -14.39 5.42 5.04
CA HIS A 194 -15.54 5.87 4.24
C HIS A 194 -16.66 6.42 5.14
N LYS A 195 -16.37 7.52 5.82
CA LYS A 195 -17.35 8.29 6.61
C LYS A 195 -16.85 9.73 6.75
N GLU A 196 -17.77 10.62 7.07
CA GLU A 196 -17.40 11.96 7.54
C GLU A 196 -16.42 11.86 8.73
N ASN A 197 -15.32 12.61 8.65
CA ASN A 197 -14.25 12.58 9.65
C ASN A 197 -13.67 11.17 9.89
N GLY A 198 -13.59 10.36 8.83
CA GLY A 198 -12.85 9.10 8.83
C GLY A 198 -11.35 9.32 9.03
N VAL A 199 -10.61 8.21 9.18
CA VAL A 199 -9.15 8.24 9.38
C VAL A 199 -8.41 8.87 8.19
N LEU A 200 -8.98 8.79 6.99
CA LEU A 200 -8.45 9.47 5.80
C LEU A 200 -9.12 10.84 5.66
N ASN A 201 -8.35 11.91 5.85
CA ASN A 201 -8.79 13.25 5.50
C ASN A 201 -8.72 13.43 3.98
N PHE A 202 -9.82 13.12 3.27
CA PHE A 202 -9.87 13.20 1.82
C PHE A 202 -9.60 14.61 1.27
N ARG A 203 -9.99 15.66 2.00
CA ARG A 203 -9.70 17.03 1.59
C ARG A 203 -8.21 17.34 1.62
N GLU A 204 -7.51 16.94 2.69
CA GLU A 204 -6.04 17.09 2.78
C GLU A 204 -5.29 16.23 1.76
N LEU A 205 -5.86 15.07 1.40
CA LEU A 205 -5.35 14.22 0.31
C LEU A 205 -5.63 14.80 -1.09
N GLY A 206 -6.35 15.93 -1.19
CA GLY A 206 -6.56 16.65 -2.45
C GLY A 206 -7.74 16.15 -3.29
N PHE A 207 -8.65 15.37 -2.72
CA PHE A 207 -9.87 14.96 -3.42
C PHE A 207 -10.80 16.16 -3.63
N SER A 208 -11.51 16.20 -4.75
CA SER A 208 -12.54 17.21 -5.00
C SER A 208 -13.75 17.00 -4.09
N GLU A 209 -14.49 18.07 -3.79
CA GLU A 209 -15.68 18.00 -2.92
C GLU A 209 -16.73 16.97 -3.41
N GLU A 210 -16.90 16.84 -4.72
CA GLU A 210 -17.76 15.82 -5.32
C GLU A 210 -17.25 14.40 -5.00
N ARG A 211 -15.93 14.16 -5.14
CA ARG A 211 -15.33 12.87 -4.80
C ARG A 211 -15.38 12.58 -3.30
N ILE A 212 -15.17 13.58 -2.45
CA ILE A 212 -15.28 13.44 -1.00
C ILE A 212 -16.67 12.94 -0.63
N LYS A 213 -17.72 13.62 -1.13
CA LYS A 213 -19.10 13.22 -0.87
C LYS A 213 -19.37 11.77 -1.29
N ASP A 214 -18.92 11.38 -2.48
CA ASP A 214 -19.09 10.01 -3.00
C ASP A 214 -18.29 8.97 -2.21
N LEU A 215 -17.11 9.33 -1.70
CA LEU A 215 -16.28 8.45 -0.89
C LEU A 215 -16.88 8.24 0.50
N GLU A 216 -17.43 9.29 1.11
CA GLU A 216 -18.06 9.23 2.44
C GLU A 216 -19.44 8.59 2.40
N HIS A 217 -20.18 8.72 1.29
CA HIS A 217 -21.55 8.23 1.11
C HIS A 217 -21.64 7.13 0.04
N ASN A 218 -20.67 6.21 0.04
CA ASN A 218 -20.57 5.20 -1.01
C ASN A 218 -21.58 4.04 -0.83
N GLU A 219 -22.46 3.85 -1.82
CA GLU A 219 -23.45 2.76 -1.89
C GLU A 219 -22.84 1.36 -1.84
N VAL A 220 -21.58 1.19 -2.27
CA VAL A 220 -20.86 -0.09 -2.16
C VAL A 220 -20.63 -0.46 -0.69
N VAL A 221 -20.21 0.49 0.15
CA VAL A 221 -19.99 0.24 1.58
C VAL A 221 -21.33 -0.07 2.25
N LYS A 222 -22.35 0.75 1.97
CA LYS A 222 -23.71 0.53 2.46
C LYS A 222 -24.23 -0.85 2.08
N GLY A 223 -24.13 -1.20 0.79
CA GLY A 223 -24.54 -2.49 0.29
C GLY A 223 -23.77 -3.65 0.94
N LEU A 224 -22.45 -3.54 1.09
CA LEU A 224 -21.63 -4.54 1.77
C LEU A 224 -22.05 -4.74 3.23
N LYS A 225 -22.59 -3.75 3.91
CA LYS A 225 -23.09 -3.90 5.28
C LYS A 225 -24.50 -4.50 5.33
N GLU A 226 -25.40 -3.95 4.52
CA GLU A 226 -26.82 -4.26 4.58
C GLU A 226 -27.15 -5.61 3.94
N TYR A 227 -26.47 -5.99 2.87
CA TYR A 227 -26.76 -7.23 2.16
C TYR A 227 -25.94 -8.41 2.69
N LYS A 228 -26.67 -9.47 3.09
CA LYS A 228 -26.09 -10.75 3.49
C LYS A 228 -25.32 -11.43 2.35
N THR A 229 -25.83 -11.29 1.13
CA THR A 229 -25.21 -11.81 -0.10
C THR A 229 -25.22 -10.72 -1.15
N ILE A 230 -24.05 -10.35 -1.65
CA ILE A 230 -23.92 -9.51 -2.84
C ILE A 230 -23.46 -10.41 -3.97
N HIS A 231 -24.31 -10.52 -5.00
CA HIS A 231 -23.96 -11.23 -6.21
C HIS A 231 -23.14 -10.30 -7.08
N PHE A 232 -21.82 -10.31 -6.87
CA PHE A 232 -20.95 -9.86 -7.94
C PHE A 232 -21.06 -10.88 -9.08
N PRO A 233 -21.18 -10.42 -10.34
CA PRO A 233 -20.90 -11.28 -11.48
C PRO A 233 -19.57 -12.01 -11.23
N LYS A 234 -19.44 -13.26 -11.67
CA LYS A 234 -18.18 -14.01 -11.56
C LYS A 234 -17.10 -13.29 -12.38
N PHE A 235 -16.50 -12.27 -11.80
CA PHE A 235 -15.31 -11.61 -12.30
C PHE A 235 -14.14 -12.43 -11.77
N ILE A 236 -13.70 -13.38 -12.61
CA ILE A 236 -12.35 -13.94 -12.70
C ILE A 236 -11.55 -13.84 -11.38
N TRP A 237 -11.63 -14.89 -10.55
CA TRP A 237 -10.66 -15.21 -9.50
C TRP A 237 -10.12 -16.60 -9.76
#